data_AF-A0AA96GND3-F1
#
_entry.id   AF-A0AA96GND3-F1
#
_cell.length_a   1.000
_cell.length_b   1.000
_cell.length_c   1.000
_cell.angle_alpha   90.00
_cell.angle_beta   90.00
_cell.angle_gamma   90.00
#
_symmetry.space_group_name_H-M   'P 1'
#
loop_
_entity.id
_entity.type
_entity.pdbx_description
1 polymer ?
#
loop_
_entity_poly.entity_id
_entity_poly.type
_entity_poly.pdbx_seq_one_letter_code
_entity_poly.pdbx_strand_id
1 'polypeptide(L)' 'MGKPVDPLWRDTILVRTNPPATETMRTRYEVFTGKYVFHCHNLVHEDRGMMQLVEILSS' A
#
# COMPACT_ATOMS: atom_id res chain seq x y z
N MET A 1 -8.88 -8.94 17.17
CA MET A 1 -8.79 -9.35 15.75
C MET A 1 -9.83 -8.59 14.95
N GLY A 2 -9.53 -8.16 13.72
CA GLY A 2 -10.46 -7.35 12.90
C GLY A 2 -11.75 -8.10 12.56
N LYS A 3 -12.86 -7.38 12.42
CA LYS A 3 -14.14 -7.95 11.97
C LYS A 3 -13.99 -8.50 10.54
N PRO A 4 -14.63 -9.62 10.18
CA PRO A 4 -14.68 -10.08 8.79
C PRO A 4 -15.29 -8.99 7.90
N VAL A 5 -14.66 -8.73 6.78
CA VAL A 5 -15.12 -7.80 5.73
C VAL A 5 -15.10 -8.54 4.40
N ASP A 6 -16.05 -8.25 3.52
CA ASP A 6 -15.99 -8.76 2.15
C ASP A 6 -14.70 -8.26 1.48
N PRO A 7 -13.93 -9.15 0.82
CA PRO A 7 -12.65 -8.76 0.25
C PRO A 7 -12.85 -7.78 -0.91
N LEU A 8 -12.28 -6.59 -0.76
CA LEU A 8 -12.22 -5.59 -1.81
C LEU A 8 -10.78 -5.44 -2.30
N TRP A 9 -10.54 -5.91 -3.52
CA TRP A 9 -9.22 -5.86 -4.15
C TRP A 9 -8.95 -4.49 -4.76
N ARG A 10 -7.85 -3.87 -4.33
CA ARG A 10 -7.35 -2.57 -4.83
C ARG A 10 -5.83 -2.54 -4.74
N ASP A 11 -5.20 -1.85 -5.67
CA ASP A 11 -3.77 -1.49 -5.62
C ASP A 11 -3.54 -0.13 -4.94
N THR A 12 -4.51 0.78 -5.04
CA THR A 12 -4.45 2.16 -4.58
C THR A 12 -5.65 2.50 -3.71
N ILE A 13 -5.39 3.11 -2.56
CA ILE A 13 -6.43 3.56 -1.62
C ILE A 13 -6.26 5.04 -1.29
N LEU A 14 -7.38 5.73 -1.09
CA LEU A 14 -7.37 7.10 -0.58
C LEU A 14 -7.20 7.08 0.93
N VAL A 15 -6.08 7.61 1.42
CA VAL A 15 -5.90 7.91 2.85
C VAL A 15 -6.45 9.31 3.10
N ARG A 16 -7.54 9.41 3.88
CA ARG A 16 -8.18 10.70 4.17
C ARG A 16 -7.34 11.49 5.18
N THR A 17 -7.13 12.77 4.88
CA THR A 17 -6.40 13.70 5.75
C THR A 17 -7.32 14.69 6.48
N ASN A 18 -8.59 14.78 6.08
CA ASN A 18 -9.58 15.65 6.73
C ASN A 18 -10.98 14.99 6.80
N PRO A 19 -11.42 14.53 7.99
CA PRO A 19 -10.61 14.37 9.20
C PRO A 19 -9.49 13.34 8.97
N PRO A 20 -8.37 13.40 9.74
CA PRO A 20 -7.30 12.41 9.62
C PRO A 20 -7.82 10.99 9.87
N ALA A 21 -7.46 10.07 8.99
CA ALA A 21 -7.83 8.66 9.10
C ALA A 21 -6.61 7.75 8.88
N THR A 22 -6.67 6.56 9.47
CA THR A 22 -5.70 5.49 9.25
C THR A 22 -6.39 4.35 8.53
N GLU A 23 -5.80 3.92 7.42
CA GLU A 23 -6.28 2.78 6.65
C GLU A 23 -5.46 1.53 6.97
N THR A 24 -6.10 0.37 7.05
CA THR A 24 -5.43 -0.93 7.22
C THR A 24 -5.59 -1.74 5.95
N MET A 25 -4.48 -2.07 5.31
CA MET A 25 -4.47 -2.93 4.12
C MET A 25 -3.83 -4.30 4.41
N ARG A 26 -4.14 -5.29 3.57
CA ARG A 26 -3.52 -6.60 3.57
C ARG A 26 -3.15 -6.98 2.15
N THR A 27 -1.91 -7.42 1.96
CA THR A 27 -1.40 -7.90 0.67
C THR A 27 -0.97 -9.36 0.78
N ARG A 28 -0.93 -10.05 -0.36
CA ARG A 28 -0.38 -11.39 -0.51
C ARG A 28 0.45 -11.39 -1.78
N TYR A 29 1.72 -11.76 -1.67
CA TYR A 29 2.64 -11.88 -2.81
C TYR A 29 2.87 -13.37 -3.08
N GLU A 30 2.47 -13.85 -4.25
CA GLU A 30 2.42 -15.31 -4.52
C GLU A 30 3.51 -15.80 -5.47
N VAL A 31 3.85 -15.02 -6.49
CA VAL A 31 4.62 -15.53 -7.64
C VAL A 31 6.02 -14.91 -7.76
N PHE A 32 6.14 -13.60 -7.60
CA PHE A 32 7.37 -12.87 -7.95
C PHE A 32 8.05 -12.27 -6.71
N THR A 33 9.34 -12.59 -6.53
CA THR A 33 10.22 -11.96 -5.54
C THR A 33 10.93 -10.74 -6.14
N GLY A 34 11.59 -9.95 -5.30
CA GLY A 34 12.40 -8.80 -5.73
C GLY A 34 11.95 -7.47 -5.13
N LYS A 35 12.50 -6.37 -5.67
CA LYS A 35 12.27 -5.02 -5.19
C LYS A 35 11.17 -4.32 -5.98
N TYR A 36 10.22 -3.77 -5.25
CA TYR A 36 9.06 -3.03 -5.75
C TYR A 36 8.98 -1.66 -5.09
N VAL A 37 8.07 -0.82 -5.56
CA VAL A 37 7.79 0.50 -5.00
C VAL A 37 6.45 0.54 -4.28
N PHE A 38 6.40 1.28 -3.18
CA PHE A 38 5.16 1.67 -2.52
C PHE A 38 5.23 3.18 -2.25
N HIS A 39 4.26 3.95 -2.74
CA HIS A 39 4.34 5.40 -2.72
C HIS A 39 2.96 6.07 -2.67
N CYS A 40 2.96 7.37 -2.39
CA CYS A 40 1.79 8.20 -2.63
C CYS A 40 1.63 8.42 -4.14
N HIS A 41 0.44 8.15 -4.68
CA HIS A 41 0.17 8.34 -6.11
C HIS A 41 -0.11 9.81 -6.49
N ASN A 42 0.12 10.76 -5.58
CA ASN A 42 0.23 12.17 -5.92
C ASN A 42 1.65 12.43 -6.44
N LEU A 43 1.79 12.67 -7.74
CA LEU A 43 3.08 12.82 -8.41
C LEU A 43 3.99 13.87 -7.75
N VAL A 44 3.42 14.98 -7.27
CA VAL A 44 4.22 16.03 -6.60
C VAL A 44 4.80 15.52 -5.27
N HIS A 45 4.10 14.62 -4.58
CA HIS A 45 4.60 13.99 -3.35
C HIS A 45 5.58 12.86 -3.67
N GLU A 46 5.27 12.06 -4.69
CA GLU A 46 6.12 10.98 -5.20
C GLU A 46 7.51 11.48 -5.58
N ASP A 47 7.58 12.48 -6.45
CA ASP A 47 8.84 13.08 -6.95
C ASP A 47 9.65 13.76 -5.83
N ARG A 48 9.00 14.09 -4.72
CA ARG A 48 9.61 14.67 -3.52
C ARG A 48 9.99 13.63 -2.46
N GLY A 49 9.93 12.35 -2.81
CA GLY A 49 10.43 11.26 -1.97
C GLY A 49 9.38 10.60 -1.09
N MET A 50 8.08 10.81 -1.32
CA MET A 50 7.01 10.05 -0.66
C MET A 50 6.84 8.65 -1.30
N MET A 51 7.97 7.95 -1.44
CA MET A 51 8.14 6.64 -2.04
C MET A 51 9.10 5.82 -1.18
N GLN A 52 8.84 4.52 -1.06
CA GLN A 52 9.73 3.57 -0.41
C GLN A 52 9.90 2.31 -1.26
N LEU A 53 11.06 1.66 -1.12
CA LEU A 53 11.28 0.32 -1.65
C LEU A 53 10.65 -0.71 -0.72
N VAL A 54 10.00 -1.70 -1.32
CA VAL A 54 9.48 -2.88 -0.64
C VAL A 54 10.13 -4.10 -1.28
N GLU A 55 10.81 -4.92 -0.49
CA GLU A 55 11.46 -6.13 -0.97
C GLU A 55 10.65 -7.37 -0.57
N ILE A 56 10.23 -8.14 -1.57
CA ILE A 56 9.52 -9.39 -1.40
C ILE A 56 10.52 -10.53 -1.45
N LEU A 57 10.67 -11.22 -0.33
CA LEU A 57 11.55 -12.36 -0.18
C LEU A 57 10.77 -13.67 -0.41
N SER A 58 11.45 -14.69 -0.89
CA SER A 58 10.89 -16.05 -0.90
C SER A 58 10.67 -16.50 0.54
N SER A 59 9.49 -17.05 0.80
CA SER A 59 9.16 -17.69 2.08
C SER A 59 9.92 -19.00 2.30
#